data_AF-A0ABD6EIL7-F1
#
_entry.id   AF-A0ABD6EIL7-F1
#
_cell.length_a   1.000
_cell.length_b   1.000
_cell.length_c   1.000
_cell.angle_alpha   90.00
_cell.angle_beta   90.00
_cell.angle_gamma   90.00
#
_symmetry.space_group_name_H-M   'P 1'
#
loop_
_entity.id
_entity.type
_entity.pdbx_description
1 polymer ?
#
loop_
_entity_poly.entity_id
_entity_poly.type
_entity_poly.pdbx_seq_one_letter_code
_entity_poly.pdbx_strand_id
1 'polypeptide(L)'
;MSVIQPFAICIHSVNRVLLEQDRAELNIYNNAVDVPVTIVIENEKFIIPSHSSFICGDVSLVRHLSMRGMKFDLIVLDPPWANRSVKRKNPYVVAGGERDLFGLEIAQLLSGNGLVAMWVTNRTLILENIETIFDEWGVQKVATWCWLKVTKTGDPVCSFKFHHKVPFERIVFACRPEDVHIHSKSLADNFLLISTPCGIHSRKPPLLPILQSLNVIGNSSCLELFSRNLLPNTVSIGYEVTKFQNVAWFDKR
;
A
#
# COMPACT_ATOMS: atom_id res chain seq x y z
N MET A 1 -32.15 1.26 14.84
CA MET A 1 -30.90 0.64 15.34
C MET A 1 -30.70 -0.68 14.62
N SER A 2 -29.99 -0.66 13.49
CA SER A 2 -29.60 -1.88 12.77
C SER A 2 -28.08 -1.89 12.71
N VAL A 3 -27.48 -2.64 13.63
CA VAL A 3 -26.04 -2.92 13.68
C VAL A 3 -25.74 -3.90 12.55
N ILE A 4 -24.90 -3.48 11.61
CA ILE A 4 -24.35 -4.34 10.56
C ILE A 4 -23.35 -5.28 11.23
N GLN A 5 -23.64 -6.59 11.22
CA GLN A 5 -22.72 -7.64 11.65
C GLN A 5 -21.56 -7.77 10.64
N PRO A 6 -20.28 -7.91 11.07
CA PRO A 6 -19.22 -8.35 10.18
C PRO A 6 -19.37 -9.86 9.92
N PHE A 7 -19.39 -10.22 8.64
CA PHE A 7 -19.49 -11.60 8.16
C PHE A 7 -18.26 -12.42 8.57
N ALA A 8 -18.52 -13.60 9.15
CA ALA A 8 -17.52 -14.62 9.39
C ALA A 8 -17.23 -15.38 8.09
N ILE A 9 -15.97 -15.41 7.66
CA ILE A 9 -15.53 -16.22 6.53
C ILE A 9 -15.10 -17.59 7.07
N CYS A 10 -15.87 -18.62 6.74
CA CYS A 10 -15.54 -20.00 7.04
C CYS A 10 -14.87 -20.64 5.81
N ILE A 11 -13.58 -20.99 5.92
CA ILE A 11 -12.86 -21.69 4.86
C ILE A 11 -13.21 -23.19 4.95
N HIS A 12 -14.03 -23.68 4.03
CA HIS A 12 -14.24 -25.12 3.86
C HIS A 12 -13.21 -25.66 2.86
N SER A 13 -12.28 -26.49 3.38
CA SER A 13 -11.39 -27.48 2.73
C SER A 13 -10.85 -27.14 1.33
N VAL A 14 -9.55 -27.10 1.11
CA VAL A 14 -8.70 -28.31 0.95
C VAL A 14 -7.25 -27.99 1.37
N ASN A 15 -6.68 -28.88 2.18
CA ASN A 15 -5.26 -29.00 2.57
C ASN A 15 -4.62 -27.85 3.37
N ARG A 16 -4.68 -28.02 4.71
CA ARG A 16 -3.86 -27.41 5.78
C ARG A 16 -3.04 -26.17 5.37
N VAL A 17 -3.71 -25.02 5.33
CA VAL A 17 -3.14 -23.78 5.88
C VAL A 17 -3.80 -23.63 7.24
N LEU A 18 -3.02 -23.76 8.31
CA LEU A 18 -3.51 -23.51 9.67
C LEU A 18 -3.89 -22.02 9.74
N LEU A 19 -5.19 -21.72 9.68
CA LEU A 19 -5.72 -20.48 10.20
C LEU A 19 -5.93 -20.71 11.68
N GLU A 20 -4.94 -20.31 12.48
CA GLU A 20 -5.12 -20.26 13.94
C GLU A 20 -6.22 -19.25 14.25
N GLN A 21 -7.20 -19.70 15.04
CA GLN A 21 -8.38 -18.95 15.40
C GLN A 21 -8.38 -18.80 16.91
N ASP A 22 -7.89 -17.67 17.41
CA ASP A 22 -8.09 -17.28 18.80
C ASP A 22 -9.04 -16.09 18.87
N ARG A 23 -10.02 -16.15 19.77
CA ARG A 23 -11.20 -15.26 19.80
C ARG A 23 -10.89 -13.83 20.30
N ALA A 24 -9.61 -13.52 20.47
CA ALA A 24 -9.06 -12.19 20.78
C ALA A 24 -7.99 -11.71 19.79
N GLU A 25 -7.68 -12.50 18.75
CA GLU A 25 -6.53 -12.25 17.87
C GLU A 25 -6.91 -11.71 16.49
N LEU A 26 -6.10 -10.77 16.01
CA LEU A 26 -6.14 -10.28 14.65
C LEU A 26 -5.93 -11.45 13.66
N ASN A 27 -6.91 -11.67 12.78
CA ASN A 27 -6.76 -12.65 11.70
C ASN A 27 -5.74 -12.14 10.66
N ILE A 28 -4.56 -12.76 10.63
CA ILE A 28 -3.57 -12.57 9.57
C ILE A 28 -3.65 -13.78 8.65
N TYR A 29 -4.06 -13.57 7.41
CA TYR A 29 -4.04 -14.61 6.38
C TYR A 29 -2.64 -14.67 5.78
N ASN A 30 -2.10 -15.87 5.57
CA ASN A 30 -0.73 -16.04 5.11
C ASN A 30 -0.62 -17.15 4.07
N ASN A 31 0.05 -16.86 2.96
CA ASN A 31 0.58 -17.84 2.03
C ASN A 31 2.10 -17.94 2.23
N ALA A 32 2.54 -18.91 3.02
CA ALA A 32 3.96 -19.14 3.33
C ALA A 32 4.70 -20.03 2.32
N VAL A 33 4.03 -20.52 1.27
CA VAL A 33 4.65 -21.44 0.32
C VAL A 33 5.27 -20.68 -0.86
N ASP A 34 6.20 -21.34 -1.55
CA ASP A 34 6.94 -20.80 -2.71
C ASP A 34 6.11 -20.64 -3.99
N VAL A 35 4.80 -20.91 -3.93
CA VAL A 35 3.90 -20.85 -5.09
C VAL A 35 2.65 -20.03 -4.78
N PRO A 36 2.03 -19.38 -5.78
CA PRO A 36 0.71 -18.78 -5.61
C PRO A 36 -0.33 -19.84 -5.26
N VAL A 37 -1.26 -19.50 -4.36
CA VAL A 37 -2.39 -20.37 -3.99
C VAL A 37 -3.71 -19.75 -4.39
N THR A 38 -4.66 -20.57 -4.83
CA THR A 38 -6.01 -20.11 -5.13
C THR A 38 -6.91 -20.38 -3.94
N ILE A 39 -7.57 -19.34 -3.43
CA ILE A 39 -8.59 -19.45 -2.38
C ILE A 39 -9.97 -19.11 -2.96
N VAL A 40 -11.02 -19.55 -2.26
CA VAL A 40 -12.41 -19.22 -2.60
C VAL A 40 -13.01 -18.38 -1.47
N ILE A 41 -13.54 -17.21 -1.82
CA ILE A 41 -14.29 -16.33 -0.90
C ILE A 41 -15.62 -16.04 -1.56
N GLU A 42 -16.73 -16.37 -0.90
CA GLU A 42 -18.10 -16.10 -1.39
C GLU A 42 -18.34 -16.56 -2.85
N ASN A 43 -17.85 -17.75 -3.21
CA ASN A 43 -17.88 -18.36 -4.55
C ASN A 43 -17.02 -17.69 -5.63
N GLU A 44 -16.25 -16.65 -5.29
CA GLU A 44 -15.24 -16.08 -6.17
C GLU A 44 -13.86 -16.66 -5.87
N LYS A 45 -13.03 -16.82 -6.92
CA LYS A 45 -11.66 -17.35 -6.81
C LYS A 45 -10.66 -16.20 -6.74
N PHE A 46 -9.72 -16.29 -5.81
CA PHE A 46 -8.65 -15.31 -5.62
C PHE A 46 -7.28 -15.96 -5.66
N ILE A 47 -6.31 -15.32 -6.32
CA ILE A 47 -4.92 -15.76 -6.39
C ILE A 47 -4.10 -15.02 -5.33
N ILE A 48 -3.56 -15.77 -4.37
CA ILE A 48 -2.74 -15.24 -3.28
C ILE A 48 -1.26 -15.51 -3.63
N PRO A 49 -0.42 -14.48 -3.82
CA PRO A 49 0.99 -14.65 -4.15
C PRO A 49 1.76 -15.45 -3.11
N SER A 50 2.83 -16.13 -3.52
CA SER A 50 3.79 -16.80 -2.63
C SER A 50 4.37 -15.81 -1.62
N HIS A 51 4.66 -16.28 -0.40
CA HIS A 51 5.26 -15.48 0.67
C HIS A 51 4.54 -14.15 0.95
N SER A 52 3.21 -14.15 0.87
CA SER A 52 2.40 -12.96 1.13
C SER A 52 1.50 -13.15 2.34
N SER A 53 1.31 -12.09 3.11
CA SER A 53 0.38 -12.06 4.22
C SER A 53 -0.57 -10.88 4.09
N PHE A 54 -1.78 -10.98 4.59
CA PHE A 54 -2.71 -9.87 4.56
C PHE A 54 -3.69 -9.84 5.72
N ILE A 55 -4.13 -8.62 6.04
CA ILE A 55 -5.16 -8.29 7.01
C ILE A 55 -6.25 -7.52 6.26
N CYS A 56 -7.45 -8.10 6.23
CA CYS A 56 -8.62 -7.41 5.69
C CYS A 56 -9.24 -6.57 6.80
N GLY A 57 -9.17 -5.24 6.69
CA GLY A 57 -9.73 -4.34 7.68
C GLY A 57 -9.09 -2.96 7.72
N ASP A 58 -9.31 -2.27 8.83
CA ASP A 58 -8.80 -0.94 9.08
C ASP A 58 -7.27 -0.91 9.18
N VAL A 59 -6.65 0.16 8.68
CA VAL A 59 -5.19 0.31 8.73
C VAL A 59 -4.66 0.40 10.17
N SER A 60 -5.48 0.86 11.13
CA SER A 60 -5.11 0.91 12.55
C SER A 60 -4.78 -0.46 13.14
N LEU A 61 -5.16 -1.55 12.47
CA LEU A 61 -4.76 -2.92 12.83
C LEU A 61 -3.24 -3.13 12.72
N VAL A 62 -2.50 -2.22 12.07
CA VAL A 62 -1.03 -2.21 12.04
C VAL A 62 -0.41 -2.21 13.45
N ARG A 63 -1.11 -1.66 14.46
CA ARG A 63 -0.68 -1.70 15.88
C ARG A 63 -0.39 -3.13 16.38
N HIS A 64 -1.10 -4.13 15.85
CA HIS A 64 -0.86 -5.53 16.23
C HIS A 64 0.46 -6.06 15.67
N LEU A 65 0.93 -5.53 14.52
CA LEU A 65 2.26 -5.83 14.00
C LEU A 65 3.34 -5.18 14.89
N SER A 66 3.12 -3.94 15.33
CA SER A 66 4.00 -3.25 16.29
C SER A 66 4.12 -4.04 17.60
N MET A 67 2.99 -4.46 18.18
CA MET A 67 2.96 -5.24 19.44
C MET A 67 3.67 -6.60 19.32
N ARG A 68 3.69 -7.18 18.11
CA ARG A 68 4.43 -8.42 17.81
C ARG A 68 5.92 -8.18 17.51
N GLY A 69 6.38 -6.93 17.57
CA GLY A 69 7.76 -6.55 17.30
C GLY A 69 8.18 -6.69 15.84
N MET A 70 7.22 -6.75 14.91
CA MET A 70 7.53 -6.88 13.48
C MET A 70 8.20 -5.62 12.95
N LYS A 71 9.15 -5.82 12.02
CA LYS A 71 9.91 -4.74 11.39
C LYS A 71 9.95 -4.94 9.86
N PHE A 72 9.96 -3.83 9.14
CA PHE A 72 9.91 -3.78 7.69
C PHE A 72 10.99 -2.88 7.13
N ASP A 73 11.67 -3.37 6.09
CA ASP A 73 12.68 -2.60 5.36
C ASP A 73 12.03 -1.58 4.42
N LEU A 74 10.81 -1.87 3.95
CA LEU A 74 10.00 -0.96 3.14
C LEU A 74 8.57 -0.90 3.66
N ILE A 75 8.09 0.29 3.99
CA ILE A 75 6.67 0.56 4.26
C ILE A 75 6.11 1.41 3.13
N VAL A 76 5.11 0.90 2.41
CA VAL A 76 4.44 1.61 1.32
C VAL A 76 3.03 2.01 1.76
N LEU A 77 2.62 3.25 1.47
CA LEU A 77 1.28 3.74 1.74
C LEU A 77 0.63 4.31 0.48
N ASP A 78 -0.63 3.93 0.20
CA ASP A 78 -1.52 4.59 -0.79
C ASP A 78 -2.79 5.11 -0.10
N PRO A 79 -2.71 6.15 0.76
CA PRO A 79 -3.87 6.62 1.50
C PRO A 79 -5.02 7.07 0.59
N PRO A 80 -6.28 6.88 0.99
CA PRO A 80 -7.44 7.33 0.24
C PRO A 80 -7.63 8.85 0.39
N TRP A 81 -6.72 9.64 -0.19
CA TRP A 81 -6.74 11.10 -0.13
C TRP A 81 -8.11 11.67 -0.49
N ALA A 82 -8.66 12.51 0.39
CA ALA A 82 -9.98 13.07 0.20
C ALA A 82 -10.09 13.78 -1.16
N ASN A 83 -11.09 13.41 -1.97
CA ASN A 83 -11.40 14.10 -3.21
C ASN A 83 -12.92 14.27 -3.37
N ARG A 84 -13.35 15.26 -4.19
CA ARG A 84 -14.78 15.57 -4.40
C ARG A 84 -15.58 14.36 -4.93
N SER A 85 -14.96 13.43 -5.64
CA SER A 85 -15.60 12.21 -6.17
C SER A 85 -15.78 11.10 -5.13
N VAL A 86 -14.84 10.93 -4.19
CA VAL A 86 -14.85 9.96 -3.09
C VAL A 86 -15.90 10.40 -2.05
N LYS A 87 -16.01 11.73 -1.82
CA LYS A 87 -17.09 12.35 -1.02
C LYS A 87 -18.51 11.93 -1.41
N ARG A 88 -18.76 11.66 -2.70
CA ARG A 88 -20.11 11.28 -3.18
C ARG A 88 -20.38 9.78 -3.09
N LYS A 89 -19.34 8.94 -3.06
CA LYS A 89 -19.48 7.46 -3.06
C LYS A 89 -19.32 6.83 -1.69
N ASN A 90 -18.56 7.44 -0.78
CA ASN A 90 -18.37 6.90 0.56
C ASN A 90 -18.14 8.03 1.59
N PRO A 91 -19.21 8.58 2.19
CA PRO A 91 -19.12 9.69 3.14
C PRO A 91 -18.32 9.35 4.41
N TYR A 92 -18.16 8.07 4.76
CA TYR A 92 -17.37 7.60 5.89
C TYR A 92 -15.85 7.76 5.68
N VAL A 93 -15.36 7.71 4.43
CA VAL A 93 -13.92 7.85 4.09
C VAL A 93 -13.40 9.29 4.30
N VAL A 94 -14.28 10.27 4.46
CA VAL A 94 -13.94 11.68 4.28
C VAL A 94 -13.82 12.45 5.59
N ALA A 95 -14.47 12.02 6.66
CA ALA A 95 -14.36 12.73 7.93
C ALA A 95 -12.98 12.55 8.60
N GLY A 96 -12.21 11.51 8.23
CA GLY A 96 -10.97 11.09 8.91
C GLY A 96 -9.71 10.89 8.05
N GLY A 97 -9.73 11.11 6.73
CA GLY A 97 -8.69 10.56 5.83
C GLY A 97 -7.22 10.90 6.12
N GLU A 98 -6.91 12.06 6.72
CA GLU A 98 -5.56 12.39 7.23
C GLU A 98 -5.40 12.04 8.72
N ARG A 99 -6.49 12.04 9.49
CA ARG A 99 -6.51 11.66 10.92
C ARG A 99 -6.12 10.19 11.12
N ASP A 100 -6.52 9.33 10.19
CA ASP A 100 -6.19 7.90 10.22
C ASP A 100 -4.69 7.65 9.96
N LEU A 101 -3.95 8.65 9.45
CA LEU A 101 -2.50 8.57 9.24
C LEU A 101 -1.71 8.88 10.51
N PHE A 102 -2.13 9.87 11.31
CA PHE A 102 -1.38 10.29 12.49
C PHE A 102 -1.26 9.21 13.58
N GLY A 103 -2.21 8.26 13.64
CA GLY A 103 -2.17 7.14 14.59
C GLY A 103 -1.27 5.96 14.16
N LEU A 104 -0.61 6.04 13.01
CA LEU A 104 0.24 4.97 12.51
C LEU A 104 1.63 5.08 13.12
N GLU A 105 2.06 4.07 13.87
CA GLU A 105 3.38 4.01 14.51
C GLU A 105 4.49 3.63 13.51
N ILE A 106 4.60 4.37 12.39
CA ILE A 106 5.46 4.01 11.25
C ILE A 106 6.92 3.84 11.66
N ALA A 107 7.49 4.75 12.45
CA ALA A 107 8.85 4.57 12.94
C ALA A 107 9.00 3.33 13.83
N GLN A 108 7.99 2.87 14.56
CA GLN A 108 8.13 1.63 15.33
C GLN A 108 8.14 0.40 14.42
N LEU A 109 7.64 0.48 13.20
CA LEU A 109 7.57 -0.63 12.25
C LEU A 109 8.77 -0.69 11.29
N LEU A 110 9.57 0.38 11.20
CA LEU A 110 10.76 0.38 10.35
C LEU A 110 11.90 -0.43 10.96
N SER A 111 12.53 -1.29 10.14
CA SER A 111 13.83 -1.89 10.46
C SER A 111 14.95 -0.81 10.46
N GLY A 112 16.18 -1.21 10.79
CA GLY A 112 17.33 -0.32 10.65
C GLY A 112 17.60 -0.02 9.17
N ASN A 113 17.83 1.25 8.81
CA ASN A 113 17.88 1.72 7.42
C ASN A 113 16.56 1.54 6.65
N GLY A 114 15.43 1.34 7.34
CA GLY A 114 14.13 1.16 6.69
C GLY A 114 13.68 2.41 5.93
N LEU A 115 12.87 2.20 4.89
CA LEU A 115 12.36 3.24 4.01
C LEU A 115 10.83 3.28 4.02
N VAL A 116 10.27 4.48 4.04
CA VAL A 116 8.85 4.75 3.85
C VAL A 116 8.65 5.32 2.46
N ALA A 117 7.66 4.83 1.72
CA ALA A 117 7.26 5.35 0.42
C ALA A 117 5.76 5.62 0.40
N MET A 118 5.38 6.90 0.32
CA MET A 118 3.97 7.29 0.32
C MET A 118 3.55 7.87 -1.02
N TRP A 119 2.51 7.27 -1.62
CA TRP A 119 1.83 7.85 -2.77
C TRP A 119 1.04 9.08 -2.35
N VAL A 120 1.29 10.21 -3.00
CA VAL A 120 0.60 11.48 -2.74
C VAL A 120 -0.02 12.05 -4.02
N THR A 121 -1.18 12.71 -3.86
CA THR A 121 -1.80 13.45 -4.96
C THR A 121 -1.07 14.78 -5.21
N ASN A 122 -1.31 15.40 -6.37
CA ASN A 122 -0.75 16.72 -6.70
C ASN A 122 -1.51 17.90 -6.07
N ARG A 123 -2.36 17.67 -5.06
CA ARG A 123 -3.06 18.74 -4.36
C ARG A 123 -2.09 19.45 -3.41
N THR A 124 -1.96 20.77 -3.53
CA THR A 124 -1.05 21.59 -2.72
C THR A 124 -1.22 21.34 -1.22
N LEU A 125 -2.46 21.33 -0.72
CA LEU A 125 -2.75 21.08 0.70
C LEU A 125 -2.13 19.77 1.23
N ILE A 126 -2.13 18.69 0.43
CA ILE A 126 -1.54 17.40 0.84
C ILE A 126 -0.01 17.50 0.85
N LEU A 127 0.55 18.22 -0.12
CA LEU A 127 2.00 18.42 -0.21
C LEU A 127 2.51 19.35 0.90
N GLU A 128 1.72 20.31 1.36
CA GLU A 128 2.04 21.21 2.48
C GLU A 128 1.96 20.47 3.82
N ASN A 129 1.04 19.52 3.98
CA ASN A 129 0.85 18.77 5.23
C ASN A 129 1.74 17.51 5.35
N ILE A 130 2.50 17.16 4.30
CA ILE A 130 3.28 15.92 4.27
C ILE A 130 4.34 15.87 5.36
N GLU A 131 5.00 17.00 5.61
CA GLU A 131 6.07 17.11 6.59
C GLU A 131 5.51 16.94 7.99
N THR A 132 4.34 17.51 8.29
CA THR A 132 3.65 17.31 9.57
C THR A 132 3.29 15.84 9.82
N ILE A 133 2.85 15.09 8.80
CA ILE A 133 2.57 13.65 8.94
C ILE A 133 3.88 12.89 9.25
N PHE A 134 4.97 13.24 8.58
CA PHE A 134 6.27 12.61 8.78
C PHE A 134 6.88 12.93 10.14
N ASP A 135 6.74 14.16 10.61
CA ASP A 135 7.18 14.58 11.95
C ASP A 135 6.46 13.78 13.04
N GLU A 136 5.15 13.61 12.93
CA GLU A 136 4.33 12.80 13.86
C GLU A 136 4.74 11.31 13.84
N TRP A 137 5.18 10.81 12.69
CA TRP A 137 5.74 9.47 12.57
C TRP A 137 7.19 9.36 13.03
N GLY A 138 7.89 10.47 13.28
CA GLY A 138 9.32 10.48 13.60
C GLY A 138 10.21 10.08 12.42
N VAL A 139 9.82 10.40 11.18
CA VAL A 139 10.60 10.15 9.96
C VAL A 139 10.86 11.46 9.23
N GLN A 140 11.93 11.50 8.43
CA GLN A 140 12.33 12.66 7.65
C GLN A 140 12.31 12.32 6.16
N LYS A 141 11.75 13.24 5.37
CA LYS A 141 11.75 13.15 3.91
C LYS A 141 13.18 13.09 3.35
N VAL A 142 13.40 12.22 2.36
CA VAL A 142 14.68 12.07 1.66
C VAL A 142 14.61 12.35 0.15
N ALA A 143 13.51 12.02 -0.51
CA ALA A 143 13.36 12.22 -1.95
C ALA A 143 11.88 12.30 -2.36
N THR A 144 11.63 12.91 -3.52
CA THR A 144 10.32 12.88 -4.19
C THR A 144 10.49 12.34 -5.61
N TRP A 145 9.74 11.30 -5.95
CA TRP A 145 9.64 10.77 -7.31
C TRP A 145 8.32 11.16 -7.96
N CYS A 146 8.30 11.16 -9.29
CA CYS A 146 7.10 11.31 -10.10
C CYS A 146 6.82 10.03 -10.89
N TRP A 147 5.59 9.53 -10.83
CA TRP A 147 5.10 8.51 -11.74
C TRP A 147 4.29 9.14 -12.86
N LEU A 148 4.89 9.27 -14.05
CA LEU A 148 4.24 9.73 -15.26
C LEU A 148 3.51 8.58 -15.96
N LYS A 149 2.23 8.80 -16.22
CA LYS A 149 1.32 7.87 -16.88
C LYS A 149 1.29 8.19 -18.36
N VAL A 150 1.66 7.21 -19.17
CA VAL A 150 1.68 7.32 -20.63
C VAL A 150 0.73 6.31 -21.29
N THR A 151 0.31 6.59 -22.51
CA THR A 151 -0.39 5.65 -23.38
C THR A 151 0.57 4.56 -23.86
N LYS A 152 0.06 3.58 -24.62
CA LYS A 152 0.91 2.58 -25.29
C LYS A 152 1.85 3.19 -26.34
N THR A 153 1.56 4.40 -26.81
CA THR A 153 2.39 5.16 -27.76
C THR A 153 3.42 6.06 -27.07
N GLY A 154 3.42 6.12 -25.73
CA GLY A 154 4.32 6.97 -24.95
C GLY A 154 3.81 8.38 -24.67
N ASP A 155 2.64 8.75 -25.19
CA ASP A 155 2.04 10.06 -24.95
C ASP A 155 1.46 10.16 -23.54
N PRO A 156 1.51 11.32 -22.85
CA PRO A 156 0.84 11.49 -21.58
C PRO A 156 -0.66 11.18 -21.67
N VAL A 157 -1.21 10.45 -20.70
CA VAL A 157 -2.64 10.06 -20.69
C VAL A 157 -3.62 11.24 -20.62
N CYS A 158 -3.14 12.42 -20.25
CA CYS A 158 -3.85 13.69 -20.37
C CYS A 158 -2.86 14.86 -20.42
N SER A 159 -3.30 16.01 -20.92
CA SER A 159 -2.49 17.24 -20.97
C SER A 159 -2.07 17.73 -19.59
N PHE A 160 -0.88 18.34 -19.49
CA PHE A 160 -0.40 19.05 -18.29
C PHE A 160 -1.14 20.37 -18.11
N LYS A 161 -2.32 20.33 -17.47
CA LYS A 161 -3.12 21.52 -17.15
C LYS A 161 -3.12 21.75 -15.64
N PHE A 162 -2.59 22.89 -15.20
CA PHE A 162 -2.38 23.25 -13.79
C PHE A 162 -3.65 23.16 -12.92
N HIS A 163 -4.84 23.43 -13.49
CA HIS A 163 -6.12 23.41 -12.76
C HIS A 163 -6.96 22.14 -12.97
N HIS A 164 -6.43 21.12 -13.65
CA HIS A 164 -7.15 19.89 -13.97
C HIS A 164 -6.35 18.62 -13.61
N LYS A 165 -6.88 17.46 -14.01
CA LYS A 165 -6.18 16.18 -13.89
C LYS A 165 -4.86 16.25 -14.66
N VAL A 166 -3.76 15.99 -13.95
CA VAL A 166 -2.42 15.86 -14.54
C VAL A 166 -2.06 14.39 -14.74
N PRO A 167 -1.20 14.05 -15.71
CA PRO A 167 -0.89 12.67 -16.07
C PRO A 167 0.12 12.01 -15.12
N PHE A 168 0.34 12.52 -13.91
CA PHE A 168 1.30 11.95 -12.98
C PHE A 168 0.79 11.93 -11.55
N GLU A 169 1.39 11.08 -10.72
CA GLU A 169 1.26 11.09 -9.26
C GLU A 169 2.67 11.17 -8.66
N ARG A 170 2.79 11.52 -7.37
CA ARG A 170 4.09 11.62 -6.69
C ARG A 170 4.24 10.51 -5.67
N ILE A 171 5.49 10.13 -5.43
CA ILE A 171 5.90 9.27 -4.33
C ILE A 171 6.83 10.11 -3.47
N VAL A 172 6.55 10.23 -2.18
CA VAL A 172 7.45 10.87 -1.23
C VAL A 172 8.12 9.78 -0.40
N PHE A 173 9.44 9.79 -0.38
CA PHE A 173 10.25 8.87 0.39
C PHE A 173 10.70 9.52 1.69
N ALA A 174 10.68 8.75 2.78
CA ALA A 174 11.15 9.18 4.09
C ALA A 174 11.85 8.01 4.81
N CYS A 175 12.72 8.31 5.76
CA CYS A 175 13.37 7.32 6.62
C CYS A 175 13.56 7.91 8.02
N ARG A 176 14.15 7.16 8.96
CA ARG A 176 14.53 7.76 10.25
C ARG A 176 15.60 8.85 10.03
N PRO A 177 15.65 9.91 10.87
CA PRO A 177 16.63 10.99 10.73
C PRO A 177 18.09 10.50 10.65
N GLU A 178 18.46 9.48 11.43
CA GLU A 178 19.79 8.87 11.42
C GLU A 178 20.14 8.19 10.09
N ASP A 179 19.15 7.77 9.31
CA ASP A 179 19.33 7.01 8.06
C ASP A 179 19.37 7.92 6.81
N VAL A 180 19.09 9.23 6.96
CA VAL A 180 19.00 10.19 5.85
C VAL A 180 20.28 10.22 5.01
N HIS A 181 21.44 10.16 5.65
CA HIS A 181 22.75 10.18 4.98
C HIS A 181 23.02 8.94 4.10
N ILE A 182 22.36 7.81 4.38
CA ILE A 182 22.44 6.57 3.60
C ILE A 182 21.51 6.70 2.40
N HIS A 183 20.25 7.04 2.66
CA HIS A 183 19.21 7.09 1.63
C HIS A 183 19.38 8.25 0.64
N SER A 184 19.89 9.41 1.06
CA SER A 184 20.19 10.52 0.15
C SER A 184 21.24 10.19 -0.92
N LYS A 185 22.04 9.13 -0.74
CA LYS A 185 23.00 8.65 -1.74
C LYS A 185 22.42 7.60 -2.68
N SER A 186 21.48 6.79 -2.22
CA SER A 186 20.87 5.70 -2.99
C SER A 186 19.60 6.12 -3.74
N LEU A 187 18.83 7.07 -3.18
CA LEU A 187 17.63 7.64 -3.79
C LEU A 187 17.95 8.96 -4.47
N ALA A 188 17.90 8.97 -5.80
CA ALA A 188 17.89 10.22 -6.54
C ALA A 188 16.61 11.01 -6.26
N ASP A 189 16.73 12.29 -5.91
CA ASP A 189 15.59 13.19 -5.89
C ASP A 189 15.14 13.53 -7.33
N ASN A 190 13.86 13.84 -7.50
CA ASN A 190 13.24 14.14 -8.80
C ASN A 190 13.35 13.02 -9.86
N PHE A 191 13.35 11.76 -9.41
CA PHE A 191 13.33 10.61 -10.31
C PHE A 191 11.97 10.46 -11.01
N LEU A 192 12.00 10.05 -12.28
CA LEU A 192 10.82 9.87 -13.12
C LEU A 192 10.58 8.40 -13.43
N LEU A 193 9.55 7.82 -12.82
CA LEU A 193 9.00 6.53 -13.20
C LEU A 193 7.98 6.72 -14.34
N ILE A 194 8.14 6.01 -15.45
CA ILE A 194 7.24 6.09 -16.60
C ILE A 194 6.61 4.72 -16.82
N SER A 195 5.28 4.64 -16.86
CA SER A 195 4.60 3.42 -17.28
C SER A 195 3.19 3.66 -17.81
N THR A 196 2.70 2.70 -18.58
CA THR A 196 1.29 2.66 -18.96
C THR A 196 0.47 2.19 -17.75
N PRO A 197 -0.47 3.01 -17.23
CA PRO A 197 -1.28 2.60 -16.10
C PRO A 197 -2.20 1.44 -16.47
N CYS A 198 -2.57 0.64 -15.47
CA CYS A 198 -3.63 -0.35 -15.64
C CYS A 198 -4.95 0.36 -16.05
N GLY A 199 -5.74 -0.27 -16.92
CA GLY A 199 -7.08 0.22 -17.25
C GLY A 199 -8.02 0.26 -16.05
N ILE A 200 -7.70 -0.49 -14.99
CA ILE A 200 -8.39 -0.46 -13.71
C ILE A 200 -7.87 0.70 -12.88
N HIS A 201 -8.79 1.54 -12.41
CA HIS A 201 -8.44 2.74 -11.67
C HIS A 201 -7.62 2.45 -10.41
N SER A 202 -6.68 3.37 -10.15
CA SER A 202 -5.89 3.43 -8.93
C SER A 202 -4.96 2.24 -8.64
N ARG A 203 -4.60 1.44 -9.66
CA ARG A 203 -3.51 0.48 -9.54
C ARG A 203 -2.17 1.19 -9.79
N LYS A 204 -1.34 1.25 -8.75
CA LYS A 204 0.01 1.84 -8.78
C LYS A 204 1.05 0.79 -9.23
N PRO A 205 2.20 1.21 -9.80
CA PRO A 205 3.34 0.32 -9.99
C PRO A 205 3.85 -0.21 -8.63
N PRO A 206 4.22 -1.50 -8.53
CA PRO A 206 4.69 -2.08 -7.28
C PRO A 206 6.07 -1.55 -6.91
N LEU A 207 6.20 -0.86 -5.78
CA LEU A 207 7.44 -0.15 -5.43
C LEU A 207 8.57 -1.08 -4.97
N LEU A 208 8.27 -2.15 -4.23
CA LEU A 208 9.28 -3.12 -3.78
C LEU A 208 10.17 -3.63 -4.93
N PRO A 209 9.64 -4.27 -6.00
CA PRO A 209 10.47 -4.75 -7.10
C PRO A 209 11.15 -3.63 -7.90
N ILE A 210 10.56 -2.42 -7.96
CA ILE A 210 11.18 -1.27 -8.63
C ILE A 210 12.43 -0.81 -7.87
N LEU A 211 12.31 -0.63 -6.55
CA LEU A 211 13.42 -0.21 -5.69
C LEU A 211 14.53 -1.27 -5.65
N GLN A 212 14.17 -2.56 -5.67
CA GLN A 212 15.12 -3.67 -5.82
C GLN A 212 15.87 -3.61 -7.14
N SER A 213 15.15 -3.39 -8.25
CA SER A 213 15.76 -3.30 -9.59
C SER A 213 16.71 -2.10 -9.72
N LEU A 214 16.49 -1.05 -8.93
CA LEU A 214 17.35 0.14 -8.86
C LEU A 214 18.46 0.02 -7.82
N ASN A 215 18.61 -1.13 -7.15
CA ASN A 215 19.56 -1.35 -6.05
C ASN A 215 19.41 -0.35 -4.89
N VAL A 216 18.21 0.20 -4.68
CA VAL A 216 17.93 1.08 -3.53
C VAL A 216 17.74 0.24 -2.26
N ILE A 217 17.08 -0.91 -2.39
CA ILE A 217 16.86 -1.89 -1.32
C ILE A 217 17.18 -3.30 -1.85
N GLY A 218 17.54 -4.22 -0.95
CA GLY A 218 17.84 -5.61 -1.30
C GLY A 218 16.61 -6.52 -1.27
N ASN A 219 16.85 -7.82 -1.01
CA ASN A 219 15.77 -8.71 -0.59
C ASN A 219 15.27 -8.25 0.77
N SER A 220 14.04 -7.74 0.79
CA SER A 220 13.54 -6.91 1.87
C SER A 220 12.12 -7.26 2.21
N SER A 221 11.77 -7.18 3.49
CA SER A 221 10.38 -7.32 3.93
C SER A 221 9.61 -6.03 3.65
N CYS A 222 8.38 -6.16 3.16
CA CYS A 222 7.54 -5.02 2.82
C CYS A 222 6.21 -5.04 3.57
N LEU A 223 5.79 -3.88 4.06
CA LEU A 223 4.43 -3.62 4.56
C LEU A 223 3.73 -2.67 3.60
N GLU A 224 2.59 -3.07 3.04
CA GLU A 224 1.72 -2.21 2.24
C GLU A 224 0.46 -1.83 3.02
N LEU A 225 0.29 -0.55 3.32
CA LEU A 225 -0.89 0.01 3.99
C LEU A 225 -1.86 0.60 2.97
N PHE A 226 -3.16 0.49 3.28
CA PHE A 226 -4.26 0.83 2.37
C PHE A 226 -4.25 0.01 1.08
N SER A 227 -3.72 -1.21 1.14
CA SER A 227 -3.50 -2.00 -0.05
C SER A 227 -4.80 -2.55 -0.65
N ARG A 228 -4.75 -2.77 -1.96
CA ARG A 228 -5.78 -3.43 -2.78
C ARG A 228 -5.23 -4.57 -3.62
N ASN A 229 -3.92 -4.78 -3.52
CA ASN A 229 -3.16 -5.75 -4.27
C ASN A 229 -2.31 -6.54 -3.27
N LEU A 230 -2.12 -7.82 -3.52
CA LEU A 230 -1.11 -8.59 -2.80
C LEU A 230 0.11 -8.72 -3.69
N LEU A 231 1.28 -8.64 -3.08
CA LEU A 231 2.57 -8.88 -3.73
C LEU A 231 3.34 -9.95 -2.95
N PRO A 232 4.23 -10.71 -3.62
CA PRO A 232 5.16 -11.58 -2.91
C PRO A 232 6.03 -10.81 -1.92
N ASN A 233 6.36 -11.43 -0.80
CA ASN A 233 7.20 -10.87 0.27
C ASN A 233 6.63 -9.59 0.92
N THR A 234 5.31 -9.47 0.92
CA THR A 234 4.59 -8.30 1.44
C THR A 234 3.53 -8.71 2.46
N VAL A 235 3.48 -7.98 3.57
CA VAL A 235 2.34 -7.93 4.48
C VAL A 235 1.43 -6.77 4.04
N SER A 236 0.17 -7.03 3.72
CA SER A 236 -0.75 -6.02 3.19
C SER A 236 -1.93 -5.77 4.15
N ILE A 237 -2.29 -4.52 4.40
CA ILE A 237 -3.45 -4.16 5.23
C ILE A 237 -4.39 -3.23 4.44
N GLY A 238 -5.68 -3.57 4.41
CA GLY A 238 -6.71 -2.67 3.88
C GLY A 238 -8.09 -3.32 3.79
N TYR A 239 -9.13 -2.49 3.63
CA TYR A 239 -10.52 -2.96 3.48
C TYR A 239 -10.75 -3.73 2.17
N GLU A 240 -9.99 -3.40 1.12
CA GLU A 240 -10.13 -3.99 -0.22
C GLU A 240 -8.89 -4.81 -0.60
N VAL A 241 -8.17 -5.38 0.38
CA VAL A 241 -6.81 -5.92 0.23
C VAL A 241 -6.68 -7.01 -0.84
N THR A 242 -7.73 -7.78 -1.11
CA THR A 242 -7.78 -8.84 -2.14
C THR A 242 -8.42 -8.40 -3.46
N LYS A 243 -8.78 -7.12 -3.63
CA LYS A 243 -9.56 -6.62 -4.78
C LYS A 243 -8.96 -6.95 -6.14
N PHE A 244 -7.64 -6.85 -6.27
CA PHE A 244 -6.93 -7.17 -7.52
C PHE A 244 -6.49 -8.63 -7.63
N GLN A 245 -6.92 -9.49 -6.69
CA GLN A 245 -6.61 -10.92 -6.70
C GLN A 245 -7.71 -11.81 -7.25
N ASN A 246 -8.90 -11.28 -7.54
CA ASN A 246 -9.93 -12.05 -8.21
C ASN A 246 -9.41 -12.56 -9.57
N VAL A 247 -9.57 -13.86 -9.84
CA VAL A 247 -9.10 -14.54 -11.06
C VAL A 247 -9.62 -13.86 -12.34
N ALA A 248 -10.80 -13.23 -12.29
CA ALA A 248 -11.37 -12.49 -13.42
C ALA A 248 -10.49 -11.33 -13.93
N TRP A 249 -9.51 -10.87 -13.14
CA TRP A 249 -8.52 -9.88 -13.58
C TRP A 249 -7.34 -10.46 -14.35
N PHE A 250 -7.13 -11.78 -14.29
CA PHE A 250 -6.01 -12.49 -14.91
C PHE A 250 -6.43 -13.23 -16.18
N ASP A 251 -7.70 -13.59 -16.28
CA ASP A 251 -8.26 -14.17 -17.49
C ASP A 251 -8.27 -13.11 -18.61
N LYS A 252 -7.64 -13.45 -19.74
CA LYS A 252 -7.50 -12.57 -20.90
C LYS A 252 -8.88 -12.02 -21.32
N ARG A 253 -8.97 -10.70 -21.42
CA ARG A 253 -9.90 -10.02 -22.32
C ARG A 253 -9.17 -9.64 -23.60
#